data_AF-A0A7R9EWF9-F1
#
_entry.id   AF-A0A7R9EWF9-F1
#
_cell.length_a   1.000
_cell.length_b   1.000
_cell.length_c   1.000
_cell.angle_alpha   90.00
_cell.angle_beta   90.00
_cell.angle_gamma   90.00
#
_symmetry.space_group_name_H-M   'P 1'
#
loop_
_entity.id
_entity.type
_entity.pdbx_description
1 polymer ?
#
loop_
_entity_poly.entity_id
_entity_poly.type
_entity_poly.pdbx_seq_one_letter_code
_entity_poly.pdbx_strand_id
1 'polypeptide(L)'
;MLRKFCGKTSLDLASHKPEILALVERFTSFSQAANPASPVVVAAANHSGDSNSSTRFRSVSVDSEPRMEPQVFGAGKPEPHPVFPNNFHERTTSRSGLMFNSQASLDLSPRIDQTIENLLRTHISTPVRPLVTNSSLHLLWPQPQRIIELEGPPFVPKKELLISVVKGATPVHRILDVWDVCGPSLHRLGYITKIGDVQPACGRWTEIQVECTVNEDLFPTSDSYRIHISTEKVRITASNLVGLHYACCTFIQLLRLCKTDSSSESLSPMLVQDYPAFKHRAVLLDISPRGRIPSLVNSTGRQANLSTFEMVTIDRYCLDRFVTLVPVLDVESHVTYDDLTDMWLILQEVLASFPTLRHVHVGPKLCSLLGQSRVEDGENVPHHVPLQELWQILGLPPEVTLMLCSNSLHTQEAAPPLDIPPNILLVEYGFQADYDFQEWTRDFHNQGTMTLLCPGTASWNSLAGCPEASVCNIYRAVQAVGEQGSLGLVVAHWSGSYHLTPHPFSWPGFIVGAGLAWNTSTHWDYLHNSLSDLLDTHIFLDYAGTIGRVIMELGYAETFVLRSSRGQEPGDLSDLPAQDGSTLYRLLTDPDNVSLENLSVDMFGVS
;
A
#
# COMPACT_ATOMS: atom_id res chain seq x y z
N MET A 1 -18.36 22.59 34.69
CA MET A 1 -17.09 23.14 34.14
C MET A 1 -17.19 23.57 32.66
N LEU A 2 -18.36 23.49 32.02
CA LEU A 2 -18.59 23.70 30.57
C LEU A 2 -18.96 25.14 30.14
N ARG A 3 -18.89 26.15 31.02
CA ARG A 3 -19.17 27.56 30.67
C ARG A 3 -17.93 28.38 30.30
N LYS A 4 -16.71 27.82 30.36
CA LYS A 4 -15.45 28.58 30.17
C LYS A 4 -14.86 28.54 28.75
N PHE A 5 -15.42 27.76 27.83
CA PHE A 5 -14.82 27.53 26.51
C PHE A 5 -15.75 27.80 25.32
N CYS A 6 -16.93 28.37 25.56
CA CYS A 6 -17.82 28.79 24.47
C CYS A 6 -17.14 29.94 23.68
N GLY A 7 -16.83 29.71 22.40
CA GLY A 7 -16.24 30.71 21.50
C GLY A 7 -14.73 30.69 21.34
N LYS A 8 -14.01 29.71 21.90
CA LYS A 8 -12.58 29.51 21.63
C LYS A 8 -12.40 28.50 20.50
N THR A 9 -11.68 28.90 19.45
CA THR A 9 -11.28 28.00 18.37
C THR A 9 -10.30 26.94 18.88
N SER A 10 -10.12 25.85 18.14
CA SER A 10 -9.11 24.82 18.44
C SER A 10 -7.70 25.42 18.59
N LEU A 11 -7.43 26.51 17.85
CA LEU A 11 -6.19 27.28 17.91
C LEU A 11 -6.07 28.06 19.23
N ASP A 12 -7.16 28.65 19.71
CA ASP A 12 -7.20 29.35 21.00
C ASP A 12 -6.97 28.40 22.18
N LEU A 13 -7.39 27.14 22.05
CA LEU A 13 -7.12 26.08 23.04
C LEU A 13 -5.66 25.59 22.96
N ALA A 14 -5.09 25.46 21.75
CA ALA A 14 -3.70 25.08 21.53
C ALA A 14 -2.70 26.15 22.00
N SER A 15 -3.07 27.44 21.97
CA SER A 15 -2.22 28.55 22.44
C SER A 15 -1.79 28.46 23.90
N HIS A 16 -2.49 27.66 24.72
CA HIS A 16 -2.18 27.44 26.12
C HIS A 16 -1.18 26.28 26.34
N LYS A 17 -0.78 25.58 25.27
CA LYS A 17 0.22 24.50 25.28
C LYS A 17 1.22 24.71 24.12
N PRO A 18 2.34 25.41 24.35
CA PRO A 18 3.29 25.79 23.29
C PRO A 18 3.85 24.58 22.52
N GLU A 19 3.92 23.40 23.15
CA GLU A 19 4.32 22.14 22.50
C GLU A 19 3.32 21.66 21.44
N ILE A 20 2.01 21.79 21.71
CA ILE A 20 0.95 21.43 20.76
C ILE A 20 0.85 22.49 19.67
N LEU A 21 1.05 23.77 19.99
CA LEU A 21 1.06 24.83 18.99
C LEU A 21 2.24 24.66 18.02
N ALA A 22 3.43 24.33 18.53
CA ALA A 22 4.59 24.00 17.68
C ALA A 22 4.34 22.76 16.81
N LEU A 23 3.58 21.77 17.31
CA LEU A 23 3.15 20.61 16.54
C LEU A 23 2.17 21.01 15.42
N VAL A 24 1.11 21.76 15.76
CA VAL A 24 0.11 22.25 14.81
C VAL A 24 0.75 23.14 13.75
N GLU A 25 1.62 24.07 14.12
CA GLU A 25 2.36 24.90 13.18
C GLU A 25 3.24 24.04 12.28
N ARG A 26 4.07 23.13 12.82
CA ARG A 26 4.92 22.23 12.03
C ARG A 26 4.14 21.36 11.04
N PHE A 27 2.93 20.92 11.39
CA PHE A 27 2.10 20.03 10.55
C PHE A 27 1.11 20.75 9.64
N THR A 28 0.71 21.98 9.96
CA THR A 28 -0.04 22.85 9.04
C THR A 28 0.90 23.59 8.08
N SER A 29 2.18 23.75 8.44
CA SER A 29 3.24 24.36 7.63
C SER A 29 4.11 23.36 6.87
N PHE A 30 3.56 22.22 6.42
CA PHE A 30 4.24 21.34 5.46
C PHE A 30 4.38 22.04 4.09
N SER A 31 5.20 23.09 4.04
CA SER A 31 5.94 23.63 2.89
C SER A 31 6.62 24.95 3.27
N GLN A 32 7.54 24.94 4.24
CA GLN A 32 8.64 25.92 4.27
C GLN A 32 9.95 25.23 4.65
N ALA A 33 10.58 24.57 3.68
CA ALA A 33 12.02 24.37 3.75
C ALA A 33 12.69 25.72 3.42
N ALA A 34 13.44 26.24 4.38
CA ALA A 34 14.21 27.46 4.28
C ALA A 34 15.30 27.38 3.19
N ASN A 35 15.15 28.10 2.09
CA ASN A 35 15.92 29.33 1.81
C ASN A 35 15.52 29.96 0.45
N PRO A 36 15.57 31.30 0.32
CA PRO A 36 15.23 32.03 -0.89
C PRO A 36 16.41 32.16 -1.86
N ALA A 37 16.06 32.38 -3.13
CA ALA A 37 16.89 32.91 -4.24
C ALA A 37 17.83 31.95 -5.01
N SER A 38 17.44 31.63 -6.26
CA SER A 38 17.92 32.39 -7.43
C SER A 38 17.03 32.10 -8.66
N PRO A 39 16.55 33.12 -9.39
CA PRO A 39 15.73 32.92 -10.58
C PRO A 39 16.62 32.57 -11.78
N VAL A 40 16.40 31.41 -12.39
CA VAL A 40 16.91 31.16 -13.74
C VAL A 40 16.04 31.97 -14.71
N VAL A 41 16.57 33.12 -15.11
CA VAL A 41 16.07 33.92 -16.22
C VAL A 41 16.27 33.12 -17.51
N VAL A 42 15.21 32.55 -18.07
CA VAL A 42 15.22 32.13 -19.48
C VAL A 42 14.78 33.34 -20.30
N ALA A 43 15.76 34.05 -20.83
CA ALA A 43 15.55 35.12 -21.79
C ALA A 43 14.92 34.55 -23.07
N ALA A 44 13.71 35.00 -23.37
CA ALA A 44 13.10 34.83 -24.68
C ALA A 44 13.90 35.64 -25.72
N ALA A 45 14.59 34.94 -26.62
CA ALA A 45 15.10 35.52 -27.84
C ALA A 45 14.15 35.17 -28.98
N ASN A 46 13.36 36.17 -29.38
CA ASN A 46 12.72 36.22 -30.69
C ASN A 46 13.81 36.16 -31.78
N HIS A 47 13.69 35.24 -32.73
CA HIS A 47 14.03 35.54 -34.13
C HIS A 47 13.28 34.63 -35.11
N SER A 48 12.41 35.30 -35.85
CA SER A 48 11.94 35.06 -37.22
C SER A 48 12.91 34.36 -38.18
N GLY A 49 12.36 33.58 -39.12
CA GLY A 49 12.84 33.54 -40.50
C GLY A 49 13.12 32.17 -41.11
N ASP A 50 12.13 31.66 -41.84
CA ASP A 50 12.18 31.09 -43.19
C ASP A 50 13.32 30.16 -43.68
N SER A 51 12.82 29.04 -44.22
CA SER A 51 13.10 28.47 -45.55
C SER A 51 14.22 27.42 -45.76
N ASN A 52 13.77 26.30 -46.35
CA ASN A 52 14.38 25.46 -47.38
C ASN A 52 15.87 25.06 -47.27
N SER A 53 16.11 23.76 -47.13
CA SER A 53 16.84 23.01 -48.19
C SER A 53 16.68 21.51 -48.04
N SER A 54 16.37 20.88 -49.17
CA SER A 54 16.33 19.45 -49.45
C SER A 54 17.72 18.79 -49.45
N THR A 55 17.82 17.54 -48.98
CA THR A 55 18.67 16.53 -49.62
C THR A 55 18.13 15.11 -49.37
N ARG A 56 18.16 14.32 -50.46
CA ARG A 56 17.50 13.03 -50.71
C ARG A 56 18.34 11.81 -50.31
N PHE A 57 17.65 10.66 -50.33
CA PHE A 57 18.07 9.25 -50.56
C PHE A 57 18.42 8.46 -49.27
N ARG A 58 17.98 7.21 -49.07
CA ARG A 58 17.61 6.13 -50.02
C ARG A 58 16.72 5.07 -49.33
N SER A 59 15.68 4.63 -50.03
CA SER A 59 14.87 3.44 -49.75
C SER A 59 15.55 2.18 -50.28
N VAL A 60 15.47 1.06 -49.54
CA VAL A 60 15.72 -0.30 -50.06
C VAL A 60 14.67 -1.24 -49.47
N SER A 61 13.85 -1.80 -50.36
CA SER A 61 12.98 -2.97 -50.13
C SER A 61 13.78 -4.25 -50.40
N VAL A 62 13.51 -5.33 -49.66
CA VAL A 62 13.81 -6.71 -50.10
C VAL A 62 12.70 -7.64 -49.59
N ASP A 63 12.17 -8.43 -50.52
CA ASP A 63 11.09 -9.41 -50.42
C ASP A 63 11.46 -10.73 -49.72
N SER A 64 10.41 -11.40 -49.22
CA SER A 64 10.08 -12.85 -49.28
C SER A 64 10.98 -13.92 -48.65
N GLU A 65 10.43 -14.54 -47.58
CA GLU A 65 10.19 -15.99 -47.30
C GLU A 65 11.12 -17.11 -47.83
N PRO A 66 11.33 -18.21 -47.07
CA PRO A 66 10.26 -19.20 -46.88
C PRO A 66 10.13 -19.88 -45.50
N ARG A 67 8.89 -20.34 -45.28
CA ARG A 67 8.39 -21.28 -44.27
C ARG A 67 9.17 -22.60 -44.19
N MET A 68 9.36 -23.11 -42.97
CA MET A 68 9.65 -24.52 -42.69
C MET A 68 8.59 -25.09 -41.72
N GLU A 69 8.04 -26.24 -42.12
CA GLU A 69 7.06 -27.07 -41.41
C GLU A 69 7.68 -27.78 -40.19
N PRO A 70 6.89 -28.19 -39.18
CA PRO A 70 7.24 -29.30 -38.31
C PRO A 70 6.54 -30.61 -38.75
N GLN A 71 7.35 -31.65 -38.93
CA GLN A 71 6.93 -33.01 -39.23
C GLN A 71 6.36 -33.75 -38.01
N VAL A 72 5.36 -34.59 -38.29
CA VAL A 72 4.72 -35.56 -37.41
C VAL A 72 5.48 -36.90 -37.43
N PHE A 73 5.82 -37.43 -36.27
CA PHE A 73 6.02 -38.87 -35.94
C PHE A 73 5.68 -38.99 -34.45
N GLY A 74 4.96 -39.95 -33.90
CA GLY A 74 4.72 -41.35 -34.26
C GLY A 74 4.82 -42.15 -32.95
N ALA A 75 3.75 -42.85 -32.58
CA ALA A 75 3.46 -43.39 -31.25
C ALA A 75 4.41 -44.49 -30.71
N GLY A 76 4.48 -44.60 -29.38
CA GLY A 76 5.00 -45.77 -28.66
C GLY A 76 4.41 -45.88 -27.24
N LYS A 77 3.73 -47.00 -26.95
CA LYS A 77 3.10 -47.38 -25.65
C LYS A 77 4.13 -47.55 -24.51
N PRO A 78 3.72 -47.55 -23.22
CA PRO A 78 3.48 -48.83 -22.52
C PRO A 78 2.36 -48.84 -21.43
N GLU A 79 1.80 -50.02 -21.18
CA GLU A 79 1.00 -50.48 -20.01
C GLU A 79 1.92 -51.00 -18.86
N PRO A 80 1.42 -51.48 -17.68
CA PRO A 80 0.32 -51.04 -16.82
C PRO A 80 0.70 -50.93 -15.31
N HIS A 81 -0.29 -50.54 -14.50
CA HIS A 81 -0.43 -50.34 -13.03
C HIS A 81 0.34 -51.25 -12.02
N PRO A 82 0.43 -50.80 -10.75
CA PRO A 82 -0.43 -51.40 -9.71
C PRO A 82 -1.11 -50.40 -8.74
N VAL A 83 -1.97 -50.96 -7.87
CA VAL A 83 -3.10 -50.38 -7.12
C VAL A 83 -2.83 -50.33 -5.60
N PHE A 84 -3.60 -49.49 -4.88
CA PHE A 84 -4.06 -49.53 -3.46
C PHE A 84 -3.35 -48.62 -2.41
N PRO A 85 -4.00 -48.24 -1.27
CA PRO A 85 -5.45 -48.13 -0.98
C PRO A 85 -5.90 -46.84 -0.25
N ASN A 86 -7.23 -46.64 -0.22
CA ASN A 86 -7.98 -45.74 0.67
C ASN A 86 -7.91 -46.19 2.14
N ASN A 87 -7.93 -45.23 3.08
CA ASN A 87 -8.38 -45.46 4.45
C ASN A 87 -9.26 -44.30 4.95
N PHE A 88 -10.53 -44.64 5.18
CA PHE A 88 -11.49 -43.92 6.01
C PHE A 88 -11.14 -44.11 7.50
N HIS A 89 -11.27 -43.05 8.30
CA HIS A 89 -11.54 -43.20 9.73
C HIS A 89 -12.52 -42.12 10.22
N GLU A 90 -13.72 -42.57 10.56
CA GLU A 90 -14.65 -41.92 11.49
C GLU A 90 -14.01 -41.75 12.87
N ARG A 91 -14.32 -40.65 13.58
CA ARG A 91 -14.39 -40.67 15.05
C ARG A 91 -15.37 -39.62 15.61
N THR A 92 -16.46 -40.20 16.08
CA THR A 92 -17.40 -39.86 17.15
C THR A 92 -17.04 -38.79 18.20
N THR A 93 -18.14 -38.15 18.62
CA THR A 93 -18.42 -37.27 19.76
C THR A 93 -17.95 -37.75 21.14
N SER A 94 -17.52 -36.82 22.01
CA SER A 94 -17.78 -36.91 23.45
C SER A 94 -17.91 -35.52 24.12
N ARG A 95 -19.01 -35.37 24.86
CA ARG A 95 -19.27 -34.30 25.84
C ARG A 95 -18.56 -34.65 27.13
N SER A 96 -17.92 -33.67 27.78
CA SER A 96 -17.66 -33.70 29.22
C SER A 96 -17.81 -32.29 29.79
N GLY A 97 -18.81 -32.14 30.65
CA GLY A 97 -19.02 -30.93 31.44
C GLY A 97 -18.12 -30.90 32.66
N LEU A 98 -17.80 -29.70 33.13
CA LEU A 98 -17.23 -29.46 34.45
C LEU A 98 -17.94 -28.27 35.10
N MET A 99 -18.38 -28.50 36.33
CA MET A 99 -19.17 -27.62 37.17
C MET A 99 -18.34 -26.46 37.73
N PHE A 100 -19.00 -25.32 37.90
CA PHE A 100 -18.52 -24.15 38.63
C PHE A 100 -18.52 -24.41 40.14
N ASN A 101 -17.48 -23.91 40.82
CA ASN A 101 -17.56 -23.57 42.24
C ASN A 101 -16.89 -22.21 42.48
N SER A 102 -17.62 -21.34 43.17
CA SER A 102 -17.32 -19.96 43.50
C SER A 102 -16.29 -19.81 44.63
N GLN A 103 -15.44 -18.79 44.59
CA GLN A 103 -15.37 -17.72 45.60
C GLN A 103 -14.31 -16.66 45.23
N ALA A 104 -14.66 -15.41 45.47
CA ALA A 104 -13.97 -14.19 45.05
C ALA A 104 -12.76 -13.83 45.93
N SER A 105 -11.74 -13.23 45.31
CA SER A 105 -10.94 -12.16 45.93
C SER A 105 -10.25 -11.34 44.83
N LEU A 106 -10.27 -10.02 45.04
CA LEU A 106 -9.78 -8.97 44.15
C LEU A 106 -8.29 -9.07 43.86
N ASP A 107 -7.92 -9.05 42.58
CA ASP A 107 -6.68 -8.47 42.06
C ASP A 107 -6.95 -8.01 40.60
N LEU A 108 -6.61 -6.76 40.31
CA LEU A 108 -6.81 -6.13 39.01
C LEU A 108 -5.62 -6.46 38.08
N SER A 109 -5.94 -7.00 36.90
CA SER A 109 -5.09 -7.69 35.90
C SER A 109 -4.75 -9.14 36.26
N PRO A 110 -4.56 -10.10 35.32
CA PRO A 110 -4.49 -10.04 33.84
C PRO A 110 -5.32 -11.17 33.14
N ARG A 111 -5.32 -11.27 31.79
CA ARG A 111 -5.47 -12.56 31.03
C ARG A 111 -5.35 -12.51 29.49
N ILE A 112 -4.63 -11.52 28.93
CA ILE A 112 -4.18 -11.59 27.52
C ILE A 112 -3.22 -12.79 27.33
N ASP A 113 -2.34 -13.04 28.31
CA ASP A 113 -1.38 -14.15 28.26
C ASP A 113 -2.02 -15.53 28.12
N GLN A 114 -3.20 -15.75 28.71
CA GLN A 114 -3.89 -17.04 28.66
C GLN A 114 -4.67 -17.25 27.35
N THR A 115 -5.03 -16.16 26.68
CA THR A 115 -5.63 -16.17 25.34
C THR A 115 -4.53 -16.41 24.29
N ILE A 116 -3.36 -15.78 24.48
CA ILE A 116 -2.14 -16.03 23.69
C ILE A 116 -1.68 -17.48 23.86
N GLU A 117 -1.67 -18.04 25.08
CA GLU A 117 -1.24 -19.43 25.32
C GLU A 117 -2.17 -20.46 24.64
N ASN A 118 -3.47 -20.16 24.53
CA ASN A 118 -4.43 -21.00 23.83
C ASN A 118 -4.33 -20.86 22.29
N LEU A 119 -4.00 -19.68 21.78
CA LEU A 119 -3.70 -19.45 20.36
C LEU A 119 -2.37 -20.12 19.94
N LEU A 120 -1.33 -20.02 20.78
CA LEU A 120 -0.01 -20.63 20.54
C LEU A 120 -0.04 -22.16 20.55
N ARG A 121 -1.00 -22.79 21.27
CA ARG A 121 -1.11 -24.26 21.32
C ARG A 121 -1.68 -24.90 20.06
N THR A 122 -2.30 -24.14 19.16
CA THR A 122 -2.99 -24.73 18.00
C THR A 122 -2.18 -24.68 16.71
N HIS A 123 -1.31 -23.71 16.45
CA HIS A 123 -0.55 -23.68 15.18
C HIS A 123 0.76 -22.87 15.21
N ILE A 124 1.86 -23.41 15.76
CA ILE A 124 3.22 -22.98 15.35
C ILE A 124 4.19 -24.16 15.40
N SER A 125 4.42 -24.80 14.24
CA SER A 125 5.61 -25.62 14.00
C SER A 125 6.45 -24.97 12.91
N THR A 126 7.10 -23.86 13.25
CA THR A 126 8.18 -23.27 12.45
C THR A 126 9.26 -22.73 13.38
N PRO A 127 10.55 -22.99 13.13
CA PRO A 127 11.63 -22.53 14.00
C PRO A 127 11.68 -21.00 14.03
N VAL A 128 11.85 -20.44 15.23
CA VAL A 128 12.08 -19.01 15.47
C VAL A 128 13.30 -18.58 14.63
N ARG A 129 13.10 -17.68 13.67
CA ARG A 129 14.16 -17.14 12.81
C ARG A 129 15.28 -16.55 13.70
N PRO A 130 16.56 -16.60 13.29
CA PRO A 130 17.65 -16.03 14.08
C PRO A 130 17.33 -14.56 14.41
N LEU A 131 17.33 -14.23 15.70
CA LEU A 131 17.07 -12.88 16.18
C LEU A 131 18.16 -11.96 15.62
N VAL A 132 17.73 -10.98 14.83
CA VAL A 132 18.55 -9.79 14.57
C VAL A 132 18.84 -9.16 15.93
N THR A 133 20.11 -9.06 16.28
CA THR A 133 20.57 -8.59 17.59
C THR A 133 20.61 -7.07 17.65
N ASN A 134 20.85 -6.41 16.52
CA ASN A 134 20.83 -4.95 16.44
C ASN A 134 19.37 -4.44 16.42
N SER A 135 19.00 -3.70 17.47
CA SER A 135 17.65 -3.19 17.67
C SER A 135 17.21 -2.21 16.57
N SER A 136 18.12 -1.41 16.03
CA SER A 136 17.81 -0.45 14.96
C SER A 136 17.31 -1.14 13.69
N LEU A 137 17.77 -2.38 13.42
CA LEU A 137 17.34 -3.16 12.27
C LEU A 137 15.90 -3.67 12.41
N HIS A 138 15.35 -3.70 13.63
CA HIS A 138 13.91 -3.94 13.81
C HIS A 138 13.04 -2.82 13.25
N LEU A 139 13.60 -1.64 12.97
CA LEU A 139 12.87 -0.53 12.34
C LEU A 139 13.05 -0.49 10.82
N LEU A 140 13.78 -1.45 10.22
CA LEU A 140 13.84 -1.57 8.77
C LEU A 140 12.46 -1.98 8.23
N TRP A 141 11.89 -1.18 7.32
CA TRP A 141 10.51 -1.38 6.87
C TRP A 141 10.30 -1.14 5.38
N PRO A 142 9.65 -2.07 4.65
CA PRO A 142 9.17 -3.37 5.11
C PRO A 142 10.26 -4.30 5.65
N GLN A 143 9.88 -5.26 6.50
CA GLN A 143 10.84 -6.26 7.00
C GLN A 143 11.35 -7.12 5.83
N PRO A 144 12.67 -7.22 5.61
CA PRO A 144 13.20 -8.07 4.55
C PRO A 144 12.82 -9.54 4.70
N GLN A 145 12.73 -10.26 3.58
CA GLN A 145 12.51 -11.71 3.59
C GLN A 145 13.59 -12.42 4.41
N ARG A 146 14.85 -12.00 4.27
CA ARG A 146 15.98 -12.51 5.03
C ARG A 146 17.04 -11.44 5.26
N ILE A 147 17.48 -11.36 6.51
CA ILE A 147 18.62 -10.56 6.95
C ILE A 147 19.54 -11.45 7.79
N ILE A 148 20.85 -11.32 7.58
CA ILE A 148 21.89 -12.06 8.31
C ILE A 148 22.93 -11.04 8.75
N GLU A 149 23.14 -10.90 10.06
CA GLU A 149 24.28 -10.16 10.58
C GLU A 149 25.55 -10.99 10.40
N LEU A 150 26.61 -10.36 9.90
CA LEU A 150 27.90 -10.98 9.62
C LEU A 150 28.91 -10.50 10.66
N GLU A 151 29.90 -11.35 10.95
CA GLU A 151 31.01 -10.98 11.81
C GLU A 151 31.97 -10.01 11.11
N GLY A 152 32.50 -9.04 11.86
CA GLY A 152 33.55 -8.14 11.40
C GLY A 152 33.38 -6.70 11.89
N PRO A 153 34.40 -5.86 11.69
CA PRO A 153 34.30 -4.43 12.00
C PRO A 153 33.23 -3.74 11.12
N PRO A 154 32.59 -2.68 11.62
CA PRO A 154 31.52 -2.02 10.88
C PRO A 154 32.06 -1.29 9.65
N PHE A 155 31.24 -1.27 8.60
CA PHE A 155 31.47 -0.51 7.38
C PHE A 155 31.27 0.98 7.63
N VAL A 156 32.21 1.81 7.20
CA VAL A 156 32.10 3.27 7.31
C VAL A 156 31.93 3.88 5.91
N PRO A 157 30.73 4.39 5.56
CA PRO A 157 30.49 5.02 4.27
C PRO A 157 31.26 6.34 4.14
N LYS A 158 31.96 6.54 3.02
CA LYS A 158 32.52 7.84 2.67
C LYS A 158 31.39 8.83 2.34
N LYS A 159 31.63 10.13 2.60
CA LYS A 159 30.68 11.21 2.23
C LYS A 159 30.40 11.22 0.72
N GLU A 160 31.43 10.99 -0.09
CA GLU A 160 31.25 10.75 -1.52
C GLU A 160 31.11 9.25 -1.78
N LEU A 161 29.89 8.83 -2.13
CA LEU A 161 29.57 7.46 -2.51
C LEU A 161 29.80 7.30 -4.01
N LEU A 162 30.99 6.81 -4.35
CA LEU A 162 31.30 6.40 -5.72
C LEU A 162 30.58 5.09 -6.03
N ILE A 163 29.82 5.07 -7.12
CA ILE A 163 29.07 3.90 -7.59
C ILE A 163 29.83 3.25 -8.74
N SER A 164 30.25 2.00 -8.53
CA SER A 164 30.86 1.15 -9.56
C SER A 164 29.80 0.26 -10.19
N VAL A 165 29.58 0.35 -11.50
CA VAL A 165 28.55 -0.43 -12.19
C VAL A 165 29.19 -1.56 -13.00
N VAL A 166 28.78 -2.80 -12.74
CA VAL A 166 29.18 -3.96 -13.54
C VAL A 166 28.31 -4.05 -14.79
N LYS A 167 28.93 -4.05 -15.98
CA LYS A 167 28.19 -4.20 -17.26
C LYS A 167 27.46 -5.53 -17.31
N GLY A 168 26.21 -5.50 -17.76
CA GLY A 168 25.41 -6.69 -18.03
C GLY A 168 24.52 -6.49 -19.26
N ALA A 169 23.45 -7.27 -19.37
CA ALA A 169 22.43 -7.08 -20.41
C ALA A 169 21.66 -5.76 -20.25
N THR A 170 21.50 -5.28 -19.01
CA THR A 170 20.83 -4.01 -18.71
C THR A 170 21.72 -2.82 -19.10
N PRO A 171 21.20 -1.84 -19.88
CA PRO A 171 21.98 -0.67 -20.26
C PRO A 171 22.40 0.15 -19.03
N VAL A 172 23.69 0.53 -18.97
CA VAL A 172 24.28 1.24 -17.82
C VAL A 172 23.55 2.56 -17.51
N HIS A 173 23.15 3.32 -18.53
CA HIS A 173 22.43 4.59 -18.30
C HIS A 173 21.10 4.37 -17.55
N ARG A 174 20.39 3.26 -17.80
CA ARG A 174 19.15 2.92 -17.07
C ARG A 174 19.41 2.56 -15.61
N ILE A 175 20.57 1.96 -15.32
CA ILE A 175 21.03 1.71 -13.93
C ILE A 175 21.32 3.05 -13.25
N LEU A 176 21.98 3.97 -13.94
CA LEU A 176 22.29 5.31 -13.42
C LEU A 176 21.03 6.15 -13.18
N ASP A 177 20.01 6.07 -14.05
CA ASP A 177 18.71 6.72 -13.84
C ASP A 177 18.12 6.36 -12.45
N VAL A 178 18.22 5.09 -12.02
CA VAL A 178 17.74 4.65 -10.71
C VAL A 178 18.51 5.31 -9.56
N TRP A 179 19.84 5.40 -9.69
CA TRP A 179 20.69 6.07 -8.70
C TRP A 179 20.41 7.57 -8.64
N ASP A 180 20.15 8.22 -9.77
CA ASP A 180 19.82 9.64 -9.84
C ASP A 180 18.49 9.93 -9.13
N VAL A 181 17.48 9.07 -9.30
CA VAL A 181 16.20 9.16 -8.57
C VAL A 181 16.39 9.04 -7.06
N CYS A 182 17.36 8.23 -6.62
CA CYS A 182 17.72 8.04 -5.21
C CYS A 182 18.63 9.15 -4.64
N GLY A 183 19.32 9.90 -5.51
CA GLY A 183 20.29 10.94 -5.16
C GLY A 183 19.79 11.97 -4.14
N PRO A 184 18.60 12.58 -4.31
CA PRO A 184 18.05 13.54 -3.34
C PRO A 184 17.89 12.98 -1.92
N SER A 185 17.53 11.70 -1.79
CA SER A 185 17.40 11.04 -0.47
C SER A 185 18.75 10.79 0.19
N LEU A 186 19.76 10.38 -0.58
CA LEU A 186 21.13 10.21 -0.09
C LEU A 186 21.77 11.56 0.29
N HIS A 187 21.51 12.61 -0.51
CA HIS A 187 21.97 13.97 -0.23
C HIS A 187 21.39 14.53 1.08
N ARG A 188 20.11 14.27 1.38
CA ARG A 188 19.50 14.63 2.67
C ARG A 188 20.17 13.95 3.86
N LEU A 189 20.74 12.76 3.66
CA LEU A 189 21.53 12.06 4.67
C LEU A 189 22.99 12.54 4.73
N GLY A 190 23.40 13.49 3.88
CA GLY A 190 24.76 14.03 3.83
C GLY A 190 25.72 13.25 2.94
N TYR A 191 25.23 12.36 2.07
CA TYR A 191 26.01 11.62 1.10
C TYR A 191 25.84 12.17 -0.32
N ILE A 192 26.94 12.28 -1.07
CA ILE A 192 26.92 12.70 -2.47
C ILE A 192 27.17 11.47 -3.33
N THR A 193 26.22 11.13 -4.20
CA THR A 193 26.37 10.05 -5.17
C THR A 193 27.11 10.53 -6.41
N LYS A 194 28.14 9.79 -6.83
CA LYS A 194 28.88 10.05 -8.07
C LYS A 194 29.13 8.73 -8.80
N ILE A 195 29.20 8.82 -10.12
CA ILE A 195 29.64 7.69 -10.95
C ILE A 195 31.13 7.47 -10.67
N GLY A 196 31.49 6.27 -10.23
CA GLY A 196 32.88 5.87 -10.04
C GLY A 196 33.47 5.34 -11.33
N ASP A 197 33.11 4.12 -11.69
CA ASP A 197 33.57 3.45 -12.90
C ASP A 197 32.53 2.46 -13.45
N VAL A 198 32.75 2.02 -14.68
CA VAL A 198 31.95 0.99 -15.34
C VAL A 198 32.84 -0.22 -15.61
N GLN A 199 32.59 -1.31 -14.89
CA GLN A 199 33.37 -2.54 -14.95
C GLN A 199 32.96 -3.42 -16.15
N PRO A 200 33.86 -4.29 -16.68
CA PRO A 200 33.46 -5.35 -17.62
C PRO A 200 32.51 -6.36 -16.96
N ALA A 201 31.80 -7.16 -17.77
CA ALA A 201 30.79 -8.11 -17.27
C ALA A 201 31.35 -9.22 -16.37
N CYS A 202 32.63 -9.57 -16.51
CA CYS A 202 33.32 -10.49 -15.61
C CYS A 202 33.67 -9.86 -14.24
N GLY A 203 33.35 -8.59 -14.04
CA GLY A 203 33.82 -7.78 -12.92
C GLY A 203 35.31 -7.45 -13.00
N ARG A 204 35.74 -6.54 -12.15
CA ARG A 204 37.14 -6.25 -11.85
C ARG A 204 37.29 -5.87 -10.39
N TRP A 205 38.47 -6.07 -9.82
CA TRP A 205 38.75 -5.54 -8.49
C TRP A 205 38.76 -4.00 -8.53
N THR A 206 38.16 -3.37 -7.52
CA THR A 206 38.07 -1.92 -7.35
C THR A 206 38.11 -1.54 -5.87
N GLU A 207 38.66 -0.38 -5.55
CA GLU A 207 38.65 0.22 -4.21
C GLU A 207 37.38 1.02 -3.92
N ILE A 208 36.46 1.09 -4.89
CA ILE A 208 35.19 1.79 -4.76
C ILE A 208 34.28 1.05 -3.76
N GLN A 209 33.72 1.80 -2.82
CA GLN A 209 32.95 1.23 -1.70
C GLN A 209 31.59 0.68 -2.10
N VAL A 210 30.98 1.14 -3.20
CA VAL A 210 29.65 0.67 -3.64
C VAL A 210 29.74 0.06 -5.02
N GLU A 211 29.42 -1.22 -5.13
CA GLU A 211 29.35 -1.96 -6.38
C GLU A 211 27.91 -2.33 -6.69
N CYS A 212 27.49 -2.12 -7.94
CA CYS A 212 26.13 -2.32 -8.41
C CYS A 212 26.11 -3.25 -9.62
N THR A 213 25.28 -4.30 -9.56
CA THR A 213 25.11 -5.28 -10.63
C THR A 213 23.64 -5.57 -10.85
N VAL A 214 23.18 -5.55 -12.11
CA VAL A 214 21.83 -5.97 -12.49
C VAL A 214 21.92 -7.16 -13.41
N ASN A 215 21.47 -8.32 -12.94
CA ASN A 215 21.48 -9.58 -13.68
C ASN A 215 20.37 -10.50 -13.19
N GLU A 216 19.41 -10.77 -14.07
CA GLU A 216 18.23 -11.61 -13.80
C GLU A 216 18.61 -13.06 -13.47
N ASP A 217 19.61 -13.61 -14.15
CA ASP A 217 20.05 -15.02 -14.01
C ASP A 217 20.59 -15.35 -12.61
N LEU A 218 20.88 -14.34 -11.79
CA LEU A 218 21.38 -14.53 -10.42
C LEU A 218 20.25 -14.70 -9.39
N PHE A 219 18.98 -14.66 -9.82
CA PHE A 219 17.83 -14.66 -8.93
C PHE A 219 16.74 -15.64 -9.39
N PRO A 220 16.07 -16.33 -8.46
CA PRO A 220 14.95 -17.21 -8.79
C PRO A 220 13.64 -16.46 -9.03
N THR A 221 13.54 -15.22 -8.56
CA THR A 221 12.28 -14.44 -8.52
C THR A 221 12.53 -13.05 -9.12
N SER A 222 11.54 -12.49 -9.81
CA SER A 222 11.58 -11.11 -10.29
C SER A 222 11.65 -10.11 -9.14
N ASP A 223 12.11 -8.90 -9.42
CA ASP A 223 12.19 -7.78 -8.46
C ASP A 223 12.98 -8.07 -7.17
N SER A 224 13.79 -9.13 -7.19
CA SER A 224 14.63 -9.55 -6.09
C SER A 224 15.94 -8.78 -6.05
N TYR A 225 16.50 -8.63 -4.86
CA TYR A 225 17.81 -8.02 -4.69
C TYR A 225 18.57 -8.62 -3.51
N ARG A 226 19.88 -8.35 -3.49
CA ARG A 226 20.79 -8.67 -2.40
C ARG A 226 21.67 -7.46 -2.10
N ILE A 227 21.80 -7.14 -0.82
CA ILE A 227 22.75 -6.14 -0.32
C ILE A 227 23.72 -6.86 0.59
N HIS A 228 24.99 -6.89 0.20
CA HIS A 228 26.06 -7.46 1.00
C HIS A 228 26.98 -6.34 1.49
N ILE A 229 26.88 -6.02 2.78
CA ILE A 229 27.72 -5.04 3.46
C ILE A 229 28.86 -5.79 4.14
N SER A 230 30.07 -5.51 3.69
CA SER A 230 31.33 -5.95 4.31
C SER A 230 32.06 -4.75 4.91
N THR A 231 33.10 -5.03 5.69
CA THR A 231 33.98 -4.03 6.32
C THR A 231 34.47 -2.94 5.35
N GLU A 232 34.74 -3.30 4.09
CA GLU A 232 35.33 -2.42 3.09
C GLU A 232 34.33 -1.89 2.05
N LYS A 233 33.28 -2.66 1.74
CA LYS A 233 32.37 -2.38 0.62
C LYS A 233 30.95 -2.89 0.80
N VAL A 234 30.04 -2.22 0.11
CA VAL A 234 28.65 -2.59 -0.13
C VAL A 234 28.52 -3.10 -1.56
N ARG A 235 28.04 -4.34 -1.72
CA ARG A 235 27.63 -4.85 -3.04
C ARG A 235 26.12 -4.93 -3.12
N ILE A 236 25.55 -4.28 -4.12
CA ILE A 236 24.13 -4.29 -4.43
C ILE A 236 23.96 -5.09 -5.73
N THR A 237 23.22 -6.19 -5.65
CA THR A 237 22.88 -7.01 -6.82
C THR A 237 21.37 -7.09 -6.93
N ALA A 238 20.81 -6.88 -8.11
CA ALA A 238 19.38 -6.95 -8.35
C ALA A 238 19.05 -7.76 -9.60
N SER A 239 17.86 -8.37 -9.66
CA SER A 239 17.40 -9.11 -10.84
C SER A 239 17.06 -8.18 -12.01
N ASN A 240 16.45 -7.03 -11.72
CA ASN A 240 16.05 -6.02 -12.71
C ASN A 240 16.12 -4.60 -12.12
N LEU A 241 15.70 -3.59 -12.88
CA LEU A 241 15.72 -2.19 -12.44
C LEU A 241 14.77 -1.90 -11.26
N VAL A 242 13.65 -2.61 -11.17
CA VAL A 242 12.69 -2.50 -10.06
C VAL A 242 13.32 -3.02 -8.77
N GLY A 243 13.94 -4.21 -8.82
CA GLY A 243 14.71 -4.77 -7.72
C GLY A 243 15.88 -3.88 -7.29
N LEU A 244 16.54 -3.20 -8.25
CA LEU A 244 17.59 -2.22 -7.92
C LEU A 244 17.02 -1.02 -7.16
N HIS A 245 15.87 -0.49 -7.60
CA HIS A 245 15.20 0.60 -6.90
C HIS A 245 14.87 0.22 -5.45
N TYR A 246 14.33 -0.99 -5.23
CA TYR A 246 14.08 -1.51 -3.89
C TYR A 246 15.35 -1.66 -3.07
N ALA A 247 16.43 -2.18 -3.67
CA ALA A 247 17.73 -2.29 -3.01
C ALA A 247 18.27 -0.91 -2.57
N CYS A 248 18.14 0.11 -3.41
CA CYS A 248 18.52 1.47 -3.07
C CYS A 248 17.65 2.04 -1.94
N CYS A 249 16.33 1.79 -1.95
CA CYS A 249 15.43 2.17 -0.85
C CYS A 249 15.86 1.54 0.48
N THR A 250 16.14 0.25 0.50
CA THR A 250 16.63 -0.46 1.69
C THR A 250 17.99 0.05 2.14
N PHE A 251 18.92 0.29 1.20
CA PHE A 251 20.23 0.85 1.54
C PHE A 251 20.13 2.26 2.15
N ILE A 252 19.24 3.11 1.62
CA ILE A 252 18.96 4.45 2.19
C ILE A 252 18.40 4.34 3.61
N GLN A 253 17.49 3.38 3.86
CA GLN A 253 16.96 3.16 5.20
C GLN A 253 18.05 2.70 6.16
N LEU A 254 18.90 1.76 5.77
CA LEU A 254 20.03 1.31 6.58
C LEU A 254 20.95 2.48 6.96
N LEU A 255 21.31 3.33 5.99
CA LEU A 255 22.12 4.54 6.26
C LEU A 255 21.42 5.52 7.20
N ARG A 256 20.09 5.65 7.12
CA ARG A 256 19.32 6.51 8.02
C ARG A 256 19.30 5.98 9.45
N LEU A 257 19.02 4.68 9.62
CA LEU A 257 18.93 4.01 10.93
C LEU A 257 20.28 4.01 11.67
N CYS A 258 21.40 3.94 10.95
CA CYS A 258 22.72 4.08 11.57
C CYS A 258 23.04 5.49 12.06
N LYS A 259 22.42 6.54 11.50
CA LYS A 259 22.65 7.93 11.97
C LYS A 259 21.88 8.23 13.25
N THR A 260 20.75 7.57 13.46
CA THR A 260 19.96 7.74 14.69
C THR A 260 20.62 7.11 15.90
N ASP A 261 21.30 5.99 15.70
CA ASP A 261 21.96 5.25 16.76
C ASP A 261 23.33 5.90 17.08
N SER A 262 23.34 6.74 18.11
CA SER A 262 24.26 7.89 18.29
C SER A 262 25.75 7.58 18.56
N SER A 263 26.24 6.39 18.21
CA SER A 263 27.57 5.90 18.60
C SER A 263 28.60 5.82 17.45
N SER A 264 28.17 5.71 16.19
CA SER A 264 29.04 5.91 15.00
C SER A 264 28.21 5.87 13.72
N GLU A 265 28.52 6.69 12.70
CA GLU A 265 27.93 6.58 11.35
C GLU A 265 28.50 5.34 10.63
N SER A 266 28.21 4.15 11.15
CA SER A 266 28.75 2.89 10.66
C SER A 266 27.67 1.82 10.58
N LEU A 267 27.81 0.94 9.59
CA LEU A 267 26.88 -0.15 9.30
C LEU A 267 27.51 -1.46 9.75
N SER A 268 26.81 -2.24 10.58
CA SER A 268 27.23 -3.61 10.89
C SER A 268 27.35 -4.43 9.59
N PRO A 269 28.37 -5.30 9.45
CA PRO A 269 28.44 -6.21 8.32
C PRO A 269 27.18 -7.08 8.27
N MET A 270 26.57 -7.19 7.10
CA MET A 270 25.31 -7.91 6.95
C MET A 270 25.04 -8.33 5.51
N LEU A 271 24.17 -9.33 5.36
CA LEU A 271 23.59 -9.76 4.11
C LEU A 271 22.06 -9.63 4.17
N VAL A 272 21.50 -8.78 3.31
CA VAL A 272 20.07 -8.69 3.04
C VAL A 272 19.78 -9.45 1.76
N GLN A 273 18.80 -10.35 1.77
CA GLN A 273 18.25 -11.01 0.60
C GLN A 273 16.74 -10.81 0.61
N ASP A 274 16.20 -10.19 -0.42
CA ASP A 274 14.86 -9.64 -0.30
C ASP A 274 14.13 -9.56 -1.65
N TYR A 275 12.80 -9.57 -1.57
CA TYR A 275 11.86 -9.51 -2.69
C TYR A 275 10.43 -9.27 -2.14
N PRO A 276 9.53 -8.64 -2.91
CA PRO A 276 8.14 -8.46 -2.50
C PRO A 276 7.37 -9.78 -2.53
N ALA A 277 6.54 -10.04 -1.52
CA ALA A 277 5.68 -11.23 -1.48
C ALA A 277 4.54 -11.18 -2.51
N PHE A 278 3.89 -10.01 -2.66
CA PHE A 278 2.80 -9.83 -3.63
C PHE A 278 3.29 -9.09 -4.86
N LYS A 279 2.71 -9.36 -6.04
CA LYS A 279 3.00 -8.61 -7.27
C LYS A 279 2.38 -7.22 -7.24
N HIS A 280 1.10 -7.15 -6.89
CA HIS A 280 0.34 -5.90 -6.82
C HIS A 280 0.24 -5.42 -5.37
N ARG A 281 0.78 -4.23 -5.12
CA ARG A 281 0.82 -3.58 -3.80
C ARG A 281 0.49 -2.11 -4.03
N ALA A 282 -0.72 -1.71 -3.69
CA ALA A 282 -1.22 -0.39 -4.03
C ALA A 282 -1.85 0.32 -2.83
N VAL A 283 -1.92 1.63 -2.95
CA VAL A 283 -2.76 2.48 -2.10
C VAL A 283 -3.80 3.13 -2.98
N LEU A 284 -5.05 3.20 -2.49
CA LEU A 284 -6.14 3.92 -3.13
C LEU A 284 -6.40 5.18 -2.30
N LEU A 285 -6.27 6.34 -2.94
CA LEU A 285 -6.51 7.63 -2.33
C LEU A 285 -7.78 8.25 -2.91
N ASP A 286 -8.73 8.54 -2.03
CA ASP A 286 -9.92 9.30 -2.39
C ASP A 286 -9.57 10.78 -2.62
N ILE A 287 -9.65 11.20 -3.89
CA ILE A 287 -9.42 12.57 -4.35
C ILE A 287 -10.72 13.29 -4.72
N SER A 288 -11.85 12.84 -4.19
CA SER A 288 -13.16 13.45 -4.46
C SER A 288 -13.17 14.96 -4.13
N PRO A 289 -14.01 15.78 -4.79
CA PRO A 289 -13.96 17.25 -4.72
C PRO A 289 -14.08 17.84 -3.31
N ARG A 290 -14.62 17.07 -2.36
CA ARG A 290 -14.80 17.48 -0.96
C ARG A 290 -13.71 16.89 -0.03
N GLY A 291 -12.92 15.95 -0.52
CA GLY A 291 -11.77 15.37 0.16
C GLY A 291 -10.57 16.32 0.26
N ARG A 292 -9.60 15.95 1.09
CA ARG A 292 -8.32 16.66 1.20
C ARG A 292 -7.37 16.14 0.14
N ILE A 293 -7.29 16.84 -0.98
CA ILE A 293 -6.36 16.50 -2.06
C ILE A 293 -4.93 16.90 -1.64
N PRO A 294 -3.94 15.99 -1.74
CA PRO A 294 -2.55 16.34 -1.51
C PRO A 294 -2.11 17.45 -2.48
N SER A 295 -1.72 18.61 -1.97
CA SER A 295 -1.22 19.69 -2.81
C SER A 295 0.19 19.34 -3.32
N LEU A 296 0.36 19.23 -4.64
CA LEU A 296 1.66 19.47 -5.26
C LEU A 296 2.04 20.90 -4.90
N VAL A 297 3.26 21.12 -4.41
CA VAL A 297 3.78 22.41 -3.93
C VAL A 297 3.46 23.54 -4.91
N ASN A 298 2.30 24.18 -4.75
CA ASN A 298 1.87 25.40 -5.43
C ASN A 298 0.74 26.05 -4.63
N SER A 299 1.01 27.30 -4.25
CA SER A 299 0.39 28.10 -3.21
C SER A 299 -0.94 28.75 -3.60
N THR A 300 -1.77 28.10 -4.40
CA THR A 300 -3.10 28.64 -4.73
C THR A 300 -4.14 27.77 -4.08
N GLY A 301 -4.68 28.22 -2.95
CA GLY A 301 -5.72 27.55 -2.16
C GLY A 301 -7.08 27.39 -2.87
N ARG A 302 -7.08 26.84 -4.09
CA ARG A 302 -8.26 26.34 -4.79
C ARG A 302 -8.25 24.83 -4.69
N GLN A 303 -9.02 24.30 -3.74
CA GLN A 303 -9.59 22.97 -3.85
C GLN A 303 -10.57 23.00 -5.03
N ALA A 304 -10.20 22.38 -6.15
CA ALA A 304 -11.09 21.66 -7.07
C ALA A 304 -10.32 21.31 -8.34
N ASN A 305 -10.15 20.00 -8.55
CA ASN A 305 -9.68 19.32 -9.77
C ASN A 305 -8.18 19.37 -10.04
N LEU A 306 -7.54 18.20 -10.10
CA LEU A 306 -6.20 18.06 -10.65
C LEU A 306 -6.24 18.39 -12.15
N SER A 307 -5.40 19.32 -12.58
CA SER A 307 -5.21 19.60 -13.99
C SER A 307 -4.51 18.44 -14.69
N THR A 308 -4.70 18.32 -16.02
CA THR A 308 -3.96 17.35 -16.86
C THR A 308 -2.44 17.47 -16.66
N PHE A 309 -1.92 18.68 -16.50
CA PHE A 309 -0.50 18.91 -16.23
C PHE A 309 -0.05 18.31 -14.89
N GLU A 310 -0.84 18.46 -13.83
CA GLU A 310 -0.54 17.88 -12.53
C GLU A 310 -0.61 16.34 -12.58
N MET A 311 -1.60 15.77 -13.27
CA MET A 311 -1.70 14.32 -13.45
C MET A 311 -0.48 13.75 -14.20
N VAL A 312 -0.06 14.38 -15.30
CA VAL A 312 1.15 13.97 -16.05
C VAL A 312 2.42 14.11 -15.19
N THR A 313 2.48 15.16 -14.35
CA THR A 313 3.62 15.37 -13.44
C THR A 313 3.69 14.28 -12.37
N ILE A 314 2.56 13.92 -11.77
CA ILE A 314 2.47 12.82 -10.79
C ILE A 314 2.82 11.49 -11.46
N ASP A 315 2.26 11.20 -12.63
CA ASP A 315 2.51 9.97 -13.37
C ASP A 315 4.00 9.82 -13.69
N ARG A 316 4.65 10.88 -14.20
CA ARG A 316 6.11 10.88 -14.41
C ARG A 316 6.89 10.63 -13.12
N TYR A 317 6.52 11.31 -12.03
CA TYR A 317 7.16 11.13 -10.73
C TYR A 317 7.06 9.69 -10.20
N CYS A 318 5.91 9.04 -10.43
CA CYS A 318 5.65 7.65 -10.08
C CYS A 318 6.44 6.68 -10.98
N LEU A 319 6.45 6.90 -12.30
CA LEU A 319 7.15 6.04 -13.27
C LEU A 319 8.66 6.00 -13.02
N ASP A 320 9.27 7.14 -12.69
CA ASP A 320 10.70 7.22 -12.34
C ASP A 320 11.04 6.40 -11.08
N ARG A 321 10.02 6.02 -10.28
CA ARG A 321 10.12 5.18 -9.07
C ARG A 321 9.49 3.80 -9.24
N PHE A 322 9.19 3.40 -10.48
CA PHE A 322 8.53 2.12 -10.78
C PHE A 322 7.16 1.95 -10.11
N VAL A 323 6.48 3.05 -9.81
CA VAL A 323 5.09 3.09 -9.33
C VAL A 323 4.19 3.38 -10.52
N THR A 324 3.11 2.62 -10.67
CA THR A 324 2.10 2.86 -11.72
C THR A 324 0.94 3.64 -11.13
N LEU A 325 0.56 4.75 -11.77
CA LEU A 325 -0.65 5.48 -11.43
C LEU A 325 -1.86 4.80 -12.12
N VAL A 326 -2.91 4.51 -11.36
CA VAL A 326 -4.13 3.86 -11.86
C VAL A 326 -5.31 4.79 -11.62
N PRO A 327 -5.98 5.30 -12.67
CA PRO A 327 -7.21 6.06 -12.47
C PRO A 327 -8.32 5.18 -11.91
N VAL A 328 -8.98 5.68 -10.87
CA VAL A 328 -10.21 5.10 -10.33
C VAL A 328 -11.37 6.02 -10.72
N LEU A 329 -12.31 5.49 -11.49
CA LEU A 329 -13.51 6.18 -11.93
C LEU A 329 -14.67 5.78 -11.03
N ASP A 330 -15.32 6.76 -10.43
CA ASP A 330 -16.56 6.54 -9.70
C ASP A 330 -17.47 7.76 -9.80
N VAL A 331 -18.73 7.59 -9.39
CA VAL A 331 -19.76 8.64 -9.43
C VAL A 331 -20.40 8.84 -8.06
N GLU A 332 -21.01 10.00 -7.84
CA GLU A 332 -21.66 10.28 -6.55
C GLU A 332 -22.88 9.36 -6.32
N SER A 333 -23.23 9.11 -5.06
CA SER A 333 -24.30 8.18 -4.68
C SER A 333 -25.67 8.51 -5.28
N HIS A 334 -25.93 9.78 -5.59
CA HIS A 334 -27.18 10.27 -6.17
C HIS A 334 -27.29 10.06 -7.68
N VAL A 335 -26.17 9.74 -8.37
CA VAL A 335 -26.14 9.48 -9.81
C VAL A 335 -26.87 8.17 -10.11
N THR A 336 -27.72 8.22 -11.14
CA THR A 336 -28.50 7.10 -11.65
C THR A 336 -27.91 6.60 -12.98
N TYR A 337 -28.41 5.47 -13.48
CA TYR A 337 -27.94 4.94 -14.76
C TYR A 337 -28.26 5.89 -15.94
N ASP A 338 -29.40 6.58 -15.92
CA ASP A 338 -29.79 7.52 -16.99
C ASP A 338 -28.78 8.66 -17.14
N ASP A 339 -28.28 9.17 -16.00
CA ASP A 339 -27.30 10.25 -15.95
C ASP A 339 -25.95 9.85 -16.59
N LEU A 340 -25.62 8.54 -16.60
CA LEU A 340 -24.33 8.06 -17.12
C LEU A 340 -24.14 8.35 -18.61
N THR A 341 -25.24 8.43 -19.37
CA THR A 341 -25.21 8.71 -20.81
C THR A 341 -24.50 10.03 -21.11
N ASP A 342 -24.70 11.04 -20.24
CA ASP A 342 -24.08 12.36 -20.37
C ASP A 342 -22.66 12.40 -19.77
N MET A 343 -22.29 11.42 -18.95
CA MET A 343 -21.01 11.37 -18.24
C MET A 343 -19.91 10.62 -18.99
N TRP A 344 -20.24 9.73 -19.94
CA TRP A 344 -19.25 8.92 -20.66
C TRP A 344 -18.17 9.72 -21.36
N LEU A 345 -18.52 10.82 -22.01
CA LEU A 345 -17.54 11.69 -22.66
C LEU A 345 -16.55 12.31 -21.65
N ILE A 346 -17.02 12.66 -20.45
CA ILE A 346 -16.18 13.21 -19.39
C ILE A 346 -15.22 12.14 -18.87
N LEU A 347 -15.70 10.92 -18.64
CA LEU A 347 -14.84 9.82 -18.20
C LEU A 347 -13.75 9.50 -19.24
N GLN A 348 -14.10 9.50 -20.52
CA GLN A 348 -13.14 9.32 -21.62
C GLN A 348 -12.08 10.43 -21.66
N GLU A 349 -12.48 11.69 -21.47
CA GLU A 349 -11.54 12.83 -21.43
C GLU A 349 -10.56 12.73 -20.25
N VAL A 350 -11.04 12.31 -19.08
CA VAL A 350 -10.20 12.04 -17.92
C VAL A 350 -9.20 10.93 -18.22
N LEU A 351 -9.65 9.81 -18.78
CA LEU A 351 -8.79 8.68 -19.14
C LEU A 351 -7.74 9.05 -20.20
N ALA A 352 -8.10 9.89 -21.17
CA ALA A 352 -7.18 10.39 -22.20
C ALA A 352 -6.04 11.27 -21.63
N SER A 353 -6.18 11.76 -20.40
CA SER A 353 -5.12 12.52 -19.72
C SER A 353 -3.96 11.65 -19.19
N PHE A 354 -4.10 10.32 -19.20
CA PHE A 354 -3.08 9.40 -18.71
C PHE A 354 -2.19 8.90 -19.87
N PRO A 355 -0.91 9.30 -19.94
CA PRO A 355 -0.06 8.99 -21.10
C PRO A 355 0.36 7.52 -21.18
N THR A 356 0.35 6.79 -20.06
CA THR A 356 0.69 5.36 -19.98
C THR A 356 -0.39 4.55 -19.28
N LEU A 357 -1.60 4.55 -19.85
CA LEU A 357 -2.72 3.81 -19.31
C LEU A 357 -2.56 2.30 -19.51
N ARG A 358 -2.48 1.54 -18.42
CA ARG A 358 -2.43 0.05 -18.45
C ARG A 358 -3.55 -0.60 -17.66
N HIS A 359 -4.04 0.09 -16.63
CA HIS A 359 -5.14 -0.36 -15.80
C HIS A 359 -6.12 0.80 -15.64
N VAL A 360 -7.41 0.50 -15.58
CA VAL A 360 -8.47 1.43 -15.21
C VAL A 360 -9.34 0.75 -14.17
N HIS A 361 -9.62 1.44 -13.07
CA HIS A 361 -10.45 0.91 -12.02
C HIS A 361 -11.82 1.57 -12.02
N VAL A 362 -12.87 0.76 -12.11
CA VAL A 362 -14.27 1.16 -11.97
C VAL A 362 -14.69 0.94 -10.52
N GLY A 363 -14.93 2.05 -9.82
CA GLY A 363 -15.27 2.07 -8.40
C GLY A 363 -16.66 1.50 -8.07
N PRO A 364 -16.99 1.37 -6.78
CA PRO A 364 -18.18 0.67 -6.31
C PRO A 364 -19.49 1.22 -6.87
N LYS A 365 -19.71 2.54 -6.84
CA LYS A 365 -21.01 3.11 -7.23
C LYS A 365 -21.22 2.98 -8.74
N LEU A 366 -20.21 3.31 -9.55
CA LEU A 366 -20.26 3.14 -10.99
C LEU A 366 -20.44 1.67 -11.39
N CYS A 367 -19.70 0.74 -10.75
CA CYS A 367 -19.87 -0.69 -11.00
C CYS A 367 -21.27 -1.19 -10.65
N SER A 368 -21.86 -0.69 -9.55
CA SER A 368 -23.23 -1.02 -9.17
C SER A 368 -24.26 -0.59 -10.21
N LEU A 369 -24.08 0.57 -10.84
CA LEU A 369 -24.98 1.06 -11.89
C LEU A 369 -24.86 0.22 -13.17
N LEU A 370 -23.65 -0.21 -13.52
CA LEU A 370 -23.38 -1.06 -14.68
C LEU A 370 -23.95 -2.48 -14.52
N GLY A 371 -24.12 -2.95 -13.28
CA GLY A 371 -24.65 -4.28 -12.95
C GLY A 371 -26.17 -4.38 -12.73
N GLN A 372 -26.91 -3.27 -12.71
CA GLN A 372 -28.35 -3.26 -12.39
C GLN A 372 -29.25 -3.72 -13.55
N SER A 373 -30.28 -4.51 -13.25
CA SER A 373 -31.42 -4.79 -14.15
C SER A 373 -32.47 -3.66 -14.04
N ARG A 374 -33.15 -3.30 -15.15
CA ARG A 374 -34.26 -2.33 -15.14
C ARG A 374 -35.60 -3.03 -14.95
N VAL A 375 -36.56 -2.30 -14.37
CA VAL A 375 -37.99 -2.64 -14.44
C VAL A 375 -38.59 -1.78 -15.55
N GLU A 376 -38.93 -2.38 -16.69
CA GLU A 376 -39.72 -1.73 -17.75
C GLU A 376 -41.09 -2.40 -17.81
N ASP A 377 -42.17 -1.61 -17.80
CA ASP A 377 -43.56 -2.08 -17.90
C ASP A 377 -43.97 -3.21 -16.92
N GLY A 378 -43.37 -3.26 -15.73
CA GLY A 378 -43.68 -4.27 -14.70
C GLY A 378 -43.00 -5.62 -14.92
N GLU A 379 -42.16 -5.75 -15.93
CA GLU A 379 -41.26 -6.88 -16.16
C GLU A 379 -39.79 -6.48 -15.91
N ASN A 380 -39.03 -7.35 -15.27
CA ASN A 380 -37.59 -7.15 -15.10
C ASN A 380 -36.91 -7.42 -16.45
N VAL A 381 -36.50 -6.36 -17.14
CA VAL A 381 -35.69 -6.47 -18.36
C VAL A 381 -34.21 -6.34 -17.95
N PRO A 382 -33.40 -7.40 -18.10
CA PRO A 382 -31.98 -7.34 -17.78
C PRO A 382 -31.24 -6.48 -18.82
N HIS A 383 -31.05 -5.19 -18.51
CA HIS A 383 -30.10 -4.32 -19.18
C HIS A 383 -28.74 -4.41 -18.49
N HIS A 384 -28.15 -5.60 -18.44
CA HIS A 384 -26.74 -5.71 -18.09
C HIS A 384 -25.94 -5.20 -19.28
N VAL A 385 -25.16 -4.14 -19.10
CA VAL A 385 -24.11 -3.80 -20.06
C VAL A 385 -23.16 -5.00 -20.07
N PRO A 386 -23.00 -5.72 -21.20
CA PRO A 386 -22.04 -6.80 -21.26
C PRO A 386 -20.67 -6.26 -20.88
N LEU A 387 -19.96 -6.94 -19.96
CA LEU A 387 -18.69 -6.44 -19.44
C LEU A 387 -17.66 -6.17 -20.56
N GLN A 388 -17.78 -6.86 -21.70
CA GLN A 388 -16.97 -6.63 -22.89
C GLN A 388 -17.19 -5.24 -23.52
N GLU A 389 -18.38 -4.66 -23.41
CA GLU A 389 -18.71 -3.34 -23.99
C GLU A 389 -18.07 -2.19 -23.21
N LEU A 390 -17.60 -2.42 -21.98
CA LEU A 390 -16.97 -1.38 -21.15
C LEU A 390 -15.74 -0.75 -21.81
N TRP A 391 -14.95 -1.50 -22.57
CA TRP A 391 -13.85 -0.94 -23.34
C TRP A 391 -14.33 0.06 -24.40
N GLN A 392 -15.45 -0.24 -25.07
CA GLN A 392 -16.01 0.66 -26.08
C GLN A 392 -16.61 1.91 -25.43
N ILE A 393 -17.37 1.72 -24.34
CA ILE A 393 -18.01 2.82 -23.59
C ILE A 393 -16.97 3.76 -23.00
N LEU A 394 -15.87 3.23 -22.46
CA LEU A 394 -14.79 4.02 -21.86
C LEU A 394 -13.71 4.45 -22.87
N GLY A 395 -13.85 4.11 -24.16
CA GLY A 395 -12.88 4.47 -25.19
C GLY A 395 -11.48 3.86 -24.96
N LEU A 396 -11.42 2.67 -24.39
CA LEU A 396 -10.18 2.02 -23.96
C LEU A 396 -9.60 1.08 -25.04
N PRO A 397 -8.26 1.07 -25.20
CA PRO A 397 -7.59 0.03 -25.98
C PRO A 397 -7.83 -1.38 -25.38
N PRO A 398 -7.95 -2.44 -26.20
CA PRO A 398 -8.20 -3.81 -25.73
C PRO A 398 -7.16 -4.37 -24.76
N GLU A 399 -5.92 -3.86 -24.80
CA GLU A 399 -4.82 -4.26 -23.92
C GLU A 399 -4.90 -3.68 -22.51
N VAL A 400 -5.74 -2.65 -22.27
CA VAL A 400 -5.93 -2.08 -20.94
C VAL A 400 -6.71 -3.08 -20.08
N THR A 401 -6.14 -3.44 -18.92
CA THR A 401 -6.81 -4.31 -17.95
C THR A 401 -7.83 -3.49 -17.16
N LEU A 402 -9.08 -3.94 -17.15
CA LEU A 402 -10.13 -3.33 -16.35
C LEU A 402 -10.15 -3.92 -14.95
N MET A 403 -10.17 -3.07 -13.93
CA MET A 403 -10.38 -3.46 -12.54
C MET A 403 -11.82 -3.10 -12.17
N LEU A 404 -12.62 -4.05 -11.70
CA LEU A 404 -14.02 -3.83 -11.36
C LEU A 404 -14.29 -4.14 -9.89
N CYS A 405 -15.00 -3.26 -9.19
CA CYS A 405 -15.49 -3.55 -7.84
C CYS A 405 -16.40 -4.80 -7.84
N SER A 406 -16.04 -5.83 -7.08
CA SER A 406 -16.82 -7.08 -7.03
C SER A 406 -17.98 -7.05 -6.04
N ASN A 407 -18.05 -6.08 -5.13
CA ASN A 407 -19.07 -6.05 -4.08
C ASN A 407 -20.50 -6.09 -4.60
N SER A 408 -20.77 -5.48 -5.76
CA SER A 408 -22.09 -5.47 -6.41
C SER A 408 -22.35 -6.71 -7.27
N LEU A 409 -21.34 -7.56 -7.47
CA LEU A 409 -21.42 -8.80 -8.24
C LEU A 409 -21.68 -10.02 -7.34
N HIS A 410 -21.59 -9.85 -6.02
CA HIS A 410 -22.03 -10.86 -5.06
C HIS A 410 -23.54 -11.07 -5.20
N THR A 411 -23.95 -12.34 -5.34
CA THR A 411 -25.34 -12.82 -5.41
C THR A 411 -26.21 -12.38 -6.59
N GLN A 412 -26.72 -13.36 -7.32
CA GLN A 412 -28.03 -13.92 -6.96
C GLN A 412 -27.86 -15.45 -6.87
N GLU A 413 -28.31 -16.08 -5.78
CA GLU A 413 -28.28 -17.56 -5.59
C GLU A 413 -29.01 -18.36 -6.70
N ALA A 414 -29.63 -17.67 -7.66
CA ALA A 414 -30.32 -18.23 -8.82
C ALA A 414 -29.86 -17.66 -10.18
N ALA A 415 -28.84 -16.81 -10.23
CA ALA A 415 -28.32 -16.26 -11.48
C ALA A 415 -27.33 -17.23 -12.15
N PRO A 416 -27.28 -17.26 -13.50
CA PRO A 416 -26.22 -17.97 -14.21
C PRO A 416 -24.83 -17.42 -13.80
N PRO A 417 -23.77 -18.24 -13.88
CA PRO A 417 -22.42 -17.76 -13.62
C PRO A 417 -22.10 -16.53 -14.49
N LEU A 418 -21.55 -15.48 -13.88
CA LEU A 418 -21.12 -14.29 -14.62
C LEU A 418 -20.00 -14.69 -15.59
N ASP A 419 -20.18 -14.40 -16.87
CA ASP A 419 -19.12 -14.52 -17.87
C ASP A 419 -18.20 -13.30 -17.77
N ILE A 420 -17.14 -13.44 -16.97
CA ILE A 420 -16.16 -12.37 -16.73
C ILE A 420 -15.07 -12.43 -17.82
N PRO A 421 -14.88 -11.37 -18.63
CA PRO A 421 -13.85 -11.34 -19.65
C PRO A 421 -12.44 -11.55 -19.07
N PRO A 422 -11.52 -12.22 -19.79
CA PRO A 422 -10.21 -12.59 -19.28
C PRO A 422 -9.28 -11.41 -18.95
N ASN A 423 -9.55 -10.21 -19.48
CA ASN A 423 -8.79 -8.98 -19.19
C ASN A 423 -9.48 -8.09 -18.13
N ILE A 424 -10.31 -8.69 -17.27
CA ILE A 424 -10.88 -8.05 -16.08
C ILE A 424 -10.29 -8.66 -14.82
N LEU A 425 -10.02 -7.78 -13.84
CA LEU A 425 -9.60 -8.10 -12.50
C LEU A 425 -10.66 -7.62 -11.52
N LEU A 426 -11.14 -8.50 -10.64
CA LEU A 426 -12.09 -8.09 -9.62
C LEU A 426 -11.37 -7.47 -8.42
N VAL A 427 -11.97 -6.46 -7.81
CA VAL A 427 -11.47 -5.78 -6.62
C VAL A 427 -12.50 -5.89 -5.52
N GLU A 428 -12.17 -6.67 -4.48
CA GLU A 428 -13.06 -6.90 -3.35
C GLU A 428 -12.80 -5.88 -2.25
N TYR A 429 -13.77 -5.01 -1.97
CA TYR A 429 -13.66 -4.03 -0.90
C TYR A 429 -14.16 -4.60 0.42
N GLY A 430 -13.28 -4.60 1.42
CA GLY A 430 -13.61 -5.01 2.79
C GLY A 430 -13.37 -3.86 3.77
N PHE A 431 -14.42 -3.46 4.48
CA PHE A 431 -14.39 -2.24 5.29
C PHE A 431 -14.12 -2.48 6.77
N GLN A 432 -14.63 -3.59 7.32
CA GLN A 432 -14.63 -3.87 8.75
C GLN A 432 -13.47 -4.80 9.15
N ALA A 433 -13.09 -4.72 10.42
CA ALA A 433 -12.00 -5.49 11.04
C ALA A 433 -12.17 -7.00 10.85
N ASP A 434 -13.42 -7.48 10.93
CA ASP A 434 -13.81 -8.88 10.85
C ASP A 434 -14.22 -9.33 9.45
N TYR A 435 -14.09 -8.47 8.43
CA TYR A 435 -14.47 -8.79 7.05
C TYR A 435 -13.77 -10.05 6.53
N ASP A 436 -14.56 -11.04 6.11
CA ASP A 436 -14.06 -12.32 5.60
C ASP A 436 -13.86 -12.28 4.08
N PHE A 437 -12.71 -11.77 3.66
CA PHE A 437 -12.34 -11.75 2.24
C PHE A 437 -12.40 -13.15 1.62
N GLN A 438 -12.03 -14.20 2.37
CA GLN A 438 -11.96 -15.56 1.86
C GLN A 438 -13.36 -16.09 1.49
N GLU A 439 -14.35 -15.85 2.35
CA GLU A 439 -15.73 -16.22 2.07
C GLU A 439 -16.25 -15.47 0.84
N TRP A 440 -16.13 -14.15 0.82
CA TRP A 440 -16.69 -13.32 -0.25
C TRP A 440 -16.07 -13.55 -1.62
N THR A 441 -14.76 -13.88 -1.70
CA THR A 441 -14.12 -14.12 -3.00
C THR A 441 -14.06 -15.58 -3.44
N ARG A 442 -14.60 -16.52 -2.65
CA ARG A 442 -14.50 -17.97 -2.92
C ARG A 442 -15.06 -18.34 -4.29
N ASP A 443 -16.24 -17.85 -4.62
CA ASP A 443 -16.93 -18.24 -5.85
C ASP A 443 -16.23 -17.70 -7.10
N PHE A 444 -15.68 -16.49 -7.05
CA PHE A 444 -14.88 -15.93 -8.14
C PHE A 444 -13.63 -16.78 -8.41
N HIS A 445 -12.91 -17.20 -7.37
CA HIS A 445 -11.74 -18.06 -7.52
C HIS A 445 -12.11 -19.44 -8.06
N ASN A 446 -13.22 -20.02 -7.59
CA ASN A 446 -13.74 -21.30 -8.11
C ASN A 446 -14.09 -21.23 -9.61
N GLN A 447 -14.47 -20.05 -10.10
CA GLN A 447 -14.73 -19.77 -11.52
C GLN A 447 -13.47 -19.41 -12.31
N GLY A 448 -12.28 -19.38 -11.68
CA GLY A 448 -11.01 -19.03 -12.31
C GLY A 448 -10.77 -17.52 -12.47
N THR A 449 -11.63 -16.68 -11.85
CA THR A 449 -11.47 -15.23 -11.87
C THR A 449 -10.50 -14.80 -10.78
N MET A 450 -9.55 -13.94 -11.13
CA MET A 450 -8.58 -13.40 -10.19
C MET A 450 -9.17 -12.20 -9.44
N THR A 451 -8.77 -12.04 -8.18
CA THR A 451 -9.16 -10.89 -7.35
C THR A 451 -7.95 -10.12 -6.83
N LEU A 452 -8.16 -8.83 -6.55
CA LEU A 452 -7.36 -8.02 -5.64
C LEU A 452 -8.19 -7.73 -4.41
N LEU A 453 -7.57 -7.82 -3.24
CA LEU A 453 -8.26 -7.55 -1.98
C LEU A 453 -7.99 -6.11 -1.56
N CYS A 454 -9.06 -5.36 -1.26
CA CYS A 454 -9.02 -3.95 -0.95
C CYS A 454 -9.47 -3.68 0.50
N PRO A 455 -8.58 -3.88 1.49
CA PRO A 455 -8.82 -3.45 2.87
C PRO A 455 -8.70 -1.93 3.02
N GLY A 456 -9.14 -1.41 4.16
CA GLY A 456 -9.13 0.02 4.45
C GLY A 456 -8.17 0.47 5.55
N THR A 457 -7.83 1.75 5.52
CA THR A 457 -7.11 2.44 6.62
C THR A 457 -7.95 2.66 7.88
N ALA A 458 -9.25 2.32 7.85
CA ALA A 458 -10.23 2.53 8.91
C ALA A 458 -10.20 3.95 9.53
N SER A 459 -9.90 4.96 8.72
CA SER A 459 -9.75 6.36 9.16
C SER A 459 -10.83 7.29 8.61
N TRP A 460 -11.84 6.78 7.92
CA TRP A 460 -13.01 7.56 7.50
C TRP A 460 -14.02 7.70 8.65
N ASN A 461 -14.94 8.66 8.53
CA ASN A 461 -16.06 8.89 9.48
C ASN A 461 -15.64 8.87 10.96
N SER A 462 -14.47 9.44 11.25
CA SER A 462 -13.80 9.45 12.55
C SER A 462 -13.03 10.77 12.72
N LEU A 463 -12.47 11.02 13.90
CA LEU A 463 -11.58 12.17 14.13
C LEU A 463 -10.10 11.75 14.14
N ALA A 464 -9.81 10.54 14.59
CA ALA A 464 -8.49 9.94 14.80
C ALA A 464 -8.38 8.50 14.22
N GLY A 465 -9.40 8.02 13.52
CA GLY A 465 -9.41 6.69 12.92
C GLY A 465 -9.51 5.54 13.92
N CYS A 466 -9.46 4.31 13.39
CA CYS A 466 -9.53 3.07 14.14
C CYS A 466 -8.33 2.16 13.78
N PRO A 467 -7.13 2.41 14.37
CA PRO A 467 -5.91 1.69 14.00
C PRO A 467 -6.02 0.17 14.24
N GLU A 468 -6.73 -0.26 15.28
CA GLU A 468 -6.96 -1.68 15.57
C GLU A 468 -7.73 -2.38 14.44
N ALA A 469 -8.82 -1.77 13.96
CA ALA A 469 -9.58 -2.29 12.83
C ALA A 469 -8.76 -2.30 11.54
N SER A 470 -7.97 -1.25 11.30
CA SER A 470 -7.10 -1.18 10.13
C SER A 470 -6.08 -2.32 10.10
N VAL A 471 -5.38 -2.56 11.23
CA VAL A 471 -4.41 -3.65 11.34
C VAL A 471 -5.08 -5.00 11.11
N CYS A 472 -6.26 -5.25 11.73
CA CYS A 472 -6.99 -6.51 11.58
C CYS A 472 -7.47 -6.76 10.16
N ASN A 473 -8.13 -5.78 9.57
CA ASN A 473 -8.68 -5.87 8.22
C ASN A 473 -7.57 -6.12 7.18
N ILE A 474 -6.44 -5.40 7.28
CA ILE A 474 -5.31 -5.57 6.35
C ILE A 474 -4.63 -6.92 6.54
N TYR A 475 -4.42 -7.37 7.78
CA TYR A 475 -3.79 -8.65 8.06
C TYR A 475 -4.63 -9.83 7.55
N ARG A 476 -5.95 -9.79 7.76
CA ARG A 476 -6.87 -10.81 7.22
C ARG A 476 -6.88 -10.83 5.70
N ALA A 477 -6.86 -9.66 5.05
CA ALA A 477 -6.73 -9.59 3.60
C ALA A 477 -5.43 -10.28 3.13
N VAL A 478 -4.29 -10.00 3.78
CA VAL A 478 -3.00 -10.62 3.45
C VAL A 478 -3.02 -12.14 3.63
N GLN A 479 -3.66 -12.65 4.69
CA GLN A 479 -3.86 -14.09 4.89
C GLN A 479 -4.71 -14.70 3.76
N ALA A 480 -5.82 -14.05 3.42
CA ALA A 480 -6.69 -14.49 2.33
C ALA A 480 -5.98 -14.52 0.97
N VAL A 481 -5.12 -13.53 0.67
CA VAL A 481 -4.26 -13.55 -0.54
C VAL A 481 -3.40 -14.81 -0.57
N GLY A 482 -2.76 -15.16 0.55
CA GLY A 482 -1.89 -16.34 0.66
C GLY A 482 -2.62 -17.67 0.53
N GLU A 483 -3.87 -17.75 0.99
CA GLU A 483 -4.66 -18.99 0.99
C GLU A 483 -5.41 -19.23 -0.34
N GLN A 484 -5.91 -18.17 -0.98
CA GLN A 484 -6.72 -18.30 -2.21
C GLN A 484 -5.95 -18.03 -3.50
N GLY A 485 -4.75 -17.45 -3.41
CA GLY A 485 -3.96 -17.10 -4.59
C GLY A 485 -4.42 -15.82 -5.29
N SER A 486 -5.06 -14.89 -4.58
CA SER A 486 -5.38 -13.55 -5.09
C SER A 486 -4.10 -12.80 -5.51
N LEU A 487 -4.22 -11.76 -6.37
CA LEU A 487 -3.05 -11.13 -7.00
C LEU A 487 -2.28 -10.14 -6.13
N GLY A 488 -2.87 -9.73 -5.01
CA GLY A 488 -2.26 -8.75 -4.11
C GLY A 488 -3.26 -7.88 -3.37
N LEU A 489 -2.79 -6.69 -2.96
CA LEU A 489 -3.42 -5.85 -1.96
C LEU A 489 -3.56 -4.40 -2.43
N VAL A 490 -4.71 -3.78 -2.16
CA VAL A 490 -4.97 -2.34 -2.35
C VAL A 490 -5.45 -1.72 -1.04
N VAL A 491 -4.62 -0.96 -0.33
CA VAL A 491 -5.07 -0.30 0.92
C VAL A 491 -5.79 1.00 0.60
N ALA A 492 -7.09 1.06 0.87
CA ALA A 492 -7.93 2.21 0.59
C ALA A 492 -8.00 3.21 1.75
N HIS A 493 -7.87 4.49 1.41
CA HIS A 493 -8.23 5.59 2.28
C HIS A 493 -9.39 6.37 1.68
N TRP A 494 -10.50 6.37 2.41
CA TRP A 494 -11.70 7.12 2.08
C TRP A 494 -11.75 8.39 2.90
N SER A 495 -12.26 9.45 2.29
CA SER A 495 -12.32 10.74 2.94
C SER A 495 -13.51 10.89 3.91
N GLY A 496 -14.48 9.96 3.88
CA GLY A 496 -15.68 9.97 4.73
C GLY A 496 -16.67 11.08 4.37
N SER A 497 -17.86 11.08 4.96
CA SER A 497 -18.97 11.95 4.52
C SER A 497 -18.71 13.46 4.73
N TYR A 498 -17.96 13.81 5.77
CA TYR A 498 -17.66 15.20 6.13
C TYR A 498 -16.17 15.56 6.14
N HIS A 499 -15.28 14.64 5.73
CA HIS A 499 -13.84 14.90 5.57
C HIS A 499 -13.12 15.47 6.81
N LEU A 500 -13.61 15.08 8.00
CA LEU A 500 -13.14 15.60 9.27
C LEU A 500 -11.80 14.98 9.69
N THR A 501 -11.54 13.72 9.33
CA THR A 501 -10.30 13.03 9.73
C THR A 501 -9.06 13.68 9.12
N PRO A 502 -8.07 14.07 9.94
CA PRO A 502 -6.76 14.45 9.45
C PRO A 502 -6.02 13.29 8.76
N HIS A 503 -5.37 13.61 7.63
CA HIS A 503 -4.58 12.64 6.86
C HIS A 503 -3.56 11.82 7.69
N PRO A 504 -2.90 12.35 8.74
CA PRO A 504 -1.96 11.56 9.55
C PRO A 504 -2.52 10.24 10.11
N PHE A 505 -3.83 10.16 10.35
CA PHE A 505 -4.48 8.96 10.88
C PHE A 505 -4.69 7.84 9.85
N SER A 506 -4.41 8.10 8.57
CA SER A 506 -4.40 7.07 7.52
C SER A 506 -3.07 6.30 7.42
N TRP A 507 -1.97 6.92 7.87
CA TRP A 507 -0.63 6.33 7.78
C TRP A 507 -0.44 5.00 8.53
N PRO A 508 -1.08 4.73 9.69
CA PRO A 508 -1.03 3.41 10.31
C PRO A 508 -1.41 2.30 9.32
N GLY A 509 -2.53 2.45 8.61
CA GLY A 509 -2.98 1.47 7.61
C GLY A 509 -2.03 1.35 6.42
N PHE A 510 -1.53 2.46 5.89
CA PHE A 510 -0.56 2.42 4.77
C PHE A 510 0.76 1.73 5.14
N ILE A 511 1.30 2.01 6.33
CA ILE A 511 2.53 1.37 6.81
C ILE A 511 2.32 -0.14 6.98
N VAL A 512 1.22 -0.54 7.60
CA VAL A 512 0.87 -1.97 7.80
C VAL A 512 0.73 -2.69 6.45
N GLY A 513 -0.01 -2.10 5.51
CA GLY A 513 -0.17 -2.66 4.17
C GLY A 513 1.14 -2.78 3.40
N ALA A 514 1.99 -1.75 3.45
CA ALA A 514 3.30 -1.79 2.79
C ALA A 514 4.19 -2.91 3.35
N GLY A 515 4.16 -3.12 4.67
CA GLY A 515 4.90 -4.19 5.33
C GLY A 515 4.42 -5.57 4.95
N LEU A 516 3.15 -5.84 5.21
CA LEU A 516 2.57 -7.18 5.05
C LEU A 516 2.50 -7.62 3.60
N ALA A 517 2.27 -6.70 2.66
CA ALA A 517 2.28 -7.01 1.23
C ALA A 517 3.70 -7.27 0.69
N TRP A 518 4.74 -6.84 1.44
CA TRP A 518 6.13 -7.14 1.15
C TRP A 518 6.56 -8.45 1.81
N ASN A 519 6.27 -8.65 3.09
CA ASN A 519 6.63 -9.84 3.86
C ASN A 519 5.43 -10.32 4.69
N THR A 520 4.74 -11.32 4.16
CA THR A 520 3.55 -11.91 4.80
C THR A 520 3.86 -12.69 6.08
N SER A 521 5.14 -12.92 6.38
CA SER A 521 5.57 -13.58 7.62
C SER A 521 5.75 -12.60 8.79
N THR A 522 5.54 -11.30 8.60
CA THR A 522 5.60 -10.32 9.70
C THR A 522 4.51 -10.63 10.72
N HIS A 523 4.93 -10.89 11.95
CA HIS A 523 4.03 -11.33 13.01
C HIS A 523 3.12 -10.21 13.50
N TRP A 524 1.89 -10.57 13.85
CA TRP A 524 0.86 -9.69 14.39
C TRP A 524 1.36 -8.83 15.58
N ASP A 525 2.00 -9.47 16.57
CA ASP A 525 2.51 -8.77 17.77
C ASP A 525 3.56 -7.71 17.43
N TYR A 526 4.38 -7.92 16.40
CA TYR A 526 5.36 -6.93 16.00
C TYR A 526 4.67 -5.66 15.49
N LEU A 527 3.60 -5.80 14.70
CA LEU A 527 2.82 -4.66 14.21
C LEU A 527 2.27 -3.85 15.38
N HIS A 528 1.62 -4.50 16.35
CA HIS A 528 1.06 -3.80 17.50
C HIS A 528 2.11 -3.06 18.35
N ASN A 529 3.28 -3.66 18.52
CA ASN A 529 4.31 -3.11 19.39
C ASN A 529 5.21 -2.06 18.71
N SER A 530 5.39 -2.12 17.39
CA SER A 530 6.37 -1.29 16.67
C SER A 530 5.76 -0.25 15.74
N LEU A 531 4.43 -0.25 15.52
CA LEU A 531 3.81 0.65 14.54
C LEU A 531 4.03 2.15 14.83
N SER A 532 3.99 2.57 16.10
CA SER A 532 4.30 3.95 16.48
C SER A 532 5.74 4.33 16.11
N ASP A 533 6.71 3.49 16.44
CA ASP A 533 8.12 3.72 16.14
C ASP A 533 8.39 3.69 14.62
N LEU A 534 7.69 2.83 13.87
CA LEU A 534 7.74 2.81 12.41
C LEU A 534 7.20 4.10 11.79
N LEU A 535 6.10 4.63 12.30
CA LEU A 535 5.53 5.91 11.87
C LEU A 535 6.52 7.05 12.14
N ASP A 536 7.11 7.10 13.33
CA ASP A 536 8.10 8.12 13.67
C ASP A 536 9.36 8.03 12.80
N THR A 537 9.81 6.81 12.51
CA THR A 537 11.03 6.57 11.72
C THR A 537 10.84 6.90 10.23
N HIS A 538 9.70 6.53 9.64
CA HIS A 538 9.53 6.54 8.18
C HIS A 538 8.59 7.61 7.65
N ILE A 539 7.62 8.04 8.47
CA ILE A 539 6.59 9.01 8.06
C ILE A 539 6.88 10.38 8.66
N PHE A 540 6.95 10.46 9.98
CA PHE A 540 7.05 11.75 10.69
C PHE A 540 8.48 12.26 10.82
N LEU A 541 9.47 11.37 10.62
CA LEU A 541 10.89 11.66 10.84
C LEU A 541 11.11 12.29 12.24
N ASP A 542 10.41 11.73 13.24
CA ASP A 542 10.39 12.21 14.61
C ASP A 542 11.37 11.42 15.49
N TYR A 543 12.58 11.95 15.64
CA TYR A 543 13.60 11.34 16.50
C TYR A 543 13.22 11.30 17.98
N ALA A 544 12.22 12.09 18.42
CA ALA A 544 11.73 12.05 19.79
C ALA A 544 10.75 10.89 20.04
N GLY A 545 10.29 10.19 19.00
CA GLY A 545 9.39 9.04 19.11
C GLY A 545 8.04 9.38 19.77
N THR A 546 7.52 10.59 19.51
CA THR A 546 6.34 11.12 20.19
C THR A 546 5.12 11.14 19.28
N ILE A 547 5.26 11.57 18.03
CA ILE A 547 4.12 11.81 17.13
C ILE A 547 3.40 10.50 16.80
N GLY A 548 4.12 9.44 16.47
CA GLY A 548 3.58 8.12 16.17
C GLY A 548 2.78 7.57 17.35
N ARG A 549 3.27 7.74 18.57
CA ARG A 549 2.54 7.36 19.80
C ARG A 549 1.25 8.16 19.96
N VAL A 550 1.29 9.47 19.78
CA VAL A 550 0.09 10.33 19.85
C VAL A 550 -0.96 9.90 18.82
N ILE A 551 -0.57 9.61 17.59
CA ILE A 551 -1.47 9.15 16.53
C ILE A 551 -2.17 7.85 16.94
N MET A 552 -1.40 6.87 17.44
CA MET A 552 -1.95 5.59 17.88
C MET A 552 -2.88 5.73 19.08
N GLU A 553 -2.46 6.46 20.13
CA GLU A 553 -3.24 6.68 21.35
C GLU A 553 -4.57 7.39 21.08
N LEU A 554 -4.58 8.41 20.20
CA LEU A 554 -5.83 9.09 19.83
C LEU A 554 -6.80 8.15 19.09
N GLY A 555 -6.30 7.31 18.19
CA GLY A 555 -7.12 6.30 17.51
C GLY A 555 -7.64 5.22 18.47
N TYR A 556 -6.84 4.79 19.44
CA TYR A 556 -7.30 3.87 20.49
C TYR A 556 -8.34 4.51 21.41
N ALA A 557 -8.16 5.77 21.80
CA ALA A 557 -9.15 6.51 22.58
C ALA A 557 -10.48 6.63 21.83
N GLU A 558 -10.44 6.91 20.52
CA GLU A 558 -11.65 6.99 19.71
C GLU A 558 -12.38 5.65 19.60
N THR A 559 -11.63 4.56 19.38
CA THR A 559 -12.17 3.20 19.34
C THR A 559 -12.75 2.78 20.70
N PHE A 560 -12.09 3.16 21.79
CA PHE A 560 -12.55 2.91 23.15
C PHE A 560 -13.88 3.61 23.45
N VAL A 561 -14.02 4.89 23.09
CA VAL A 561 -15.28 5.64 23.28
C VAL A 561 -16.41 5.02 22.47
N LEU A 562 -16.14 4.58 21.24
CA LEU A 562 -17.12 3.88 20.41
C LEU A 562 -17.65 2.61 21.09
N ARG A 563 -16.75 1.69 21.46
CA ARG A 563 -17.12 0.45 22.16
C ARG A 563 -17.88 0.72 23.46
N SER A 564 -17.38 1.66 24.26
CA SER A 564 -18.00 2.04 25.53
C SER A 564 -19.42 2.55 25.34
N SER A 565 -19.65 3.43 24.36
CA SER A 565 -21.00 3.95 24.07
C SER A 565 -21.99 2.85 23.67
N ARG A 566 -21.50 1.78 23.02
CA ARG A 566 -22.28 0.62 22.59
C ARG A 566 -22.41 -0.46 23.67
N GLY A 567 -21.69 -0.34 24.79
CA GLY A 567 -21.61 -1.41 25.80
C GLY A 567 -20.90 -2.68 25.28
N GLN A 568 -19.99 -2.52 24.32
CA GLN A 568 -19.19 -3.63 23.77
C GLN A 568 -18.02 -3.96 24.70
N GLU A 569 -17.67 -5.25 24.78
CA GLU A 569 -16.53 -5.73 25.58
C GLU A 569 -15.18 -5.24 25.04
N PRO A 570 -14.15 -5.10 25.90
CA PRO A 570 -12.80 -4.82 25.44
C PRO A 570 -12.30 -5.89 24.45
N GLY A 571 -11.91 -5.47 23.25
CA GLY A 571 -11.41 -6.36 22.18
C GLY A 571 -12.50 -6.91 21.24
N ASP A 572 -13.77 -6.54 21.41
CA ASP A 572 -14.80 -6.83 20.41
C ASP A 572 -14.50 -6.05 19.11
N LEU A 573 -14.31 -6.76 18.00
CA LEU A 573 -13.97 -6.20 16.70
C LEU A 573 -15.19 -6.00 15.79
N SER A 574 -16.39 -6.40 16.24
CA SER A 574 -17.60 -6.31 15.44
C SER A 574 -17.97 -4.87 15.12
N ASP A 575 -18.29 -4.62 13.84
CA ASP A 575 -18.63 -3.31 13.32
C ASP A 575 -17.59 -2.21 13.64
N LEU A 576 -16.30 -2.55 13.48
CA LEU A 576 -15.20 -1.59 13.55
C LEU A 576 -14.49 -1.46 12.19
N PRO A 577 -14.30 -0.24 11.63
CA PRO A 577 -14.94 0.98 12.07
C PRO A 577 -16.46 0.91 11.86
N ALA A 578 -17.20 1.67 12.67
CA ALA A 578 -18.65 1.78 12.59
C ALA A 578 -19.11 2.30 11.23
N GLN A 579 -20.13 1.69 10.64
CA GLN A 579 -20.67 2.12 9.34
C GLN A 579 -21.18 3.58 9.35
N ASP A 580 -21.81 3.99 10.45
CA ASP A 580 -22.35 5.33 10.70
C ASP A 580 -21.32 6.33 11.25
N GLY A 581 -20.09 5.86 11.51
CA GLY A 581 -18.99 6.66 12.05
C GLY A 581 -18.82 6.54 13.57
N SER A 582 -17.68 7.01 14.07
CA SER A 582 -17.36 6.91 15.49
C SER A 582 -18.25 7.81 16.36
N THR A 583 -18.37 7.49 17.65
CA THR A 583 -19.18 8.28 18.60
C THR A 583 -18.74 9.74 18.65
N LEU A 584 -17.43 10.02 18.69
CA LEU A 584 -16.90 11.39 18.73
C LEU A 584 -17.17 12.14 17.43
N TYR A 585 -17.08 11.46 16.28
CA TYR A 585 -17.45 12.02 14.99
C TYR A 585 -18.93 12.33 14.89
N ARG A 586 -19.79 11.42 15.35
CA ARG A 586 -21.25 11.58 15.32
C ARG A 586 -21.72 12.70 16.26
N LEU A 587 -21.03 12.95 17.38
CA LEU A 587 -21.31 14.12 18.22
C LEU A 587 -21.16 15.46 17.48
N LEU A 588 -20.36 15.52 16.40
CA LEU A 588 -20.20 16.72 15.58
C LEU A 588 -21.13 16.76 14.38
N THR A 589 -21.56 15.61 13.89
CA THR A 589 -22.21 15.48 12.57
C THR A 589 -23.68 15.11 12.65
N ASP A 590 -24.08 14.39 13.71
CA ASP A 590 -25.44 13.93 13.98
C ASP A 590 -25.66 13.74 15.50
N PRO A 591 -25.59 14.83 16.30
CA PRO A 591 -25.56 14.74 17.76
C PRO A 591 -26.83 14.16 18.38
N ASP A 592 -27.98 14.33 17.72
CA ASP A 592 -29.28 13.92 18.25
C ASP A 592 -29.47 12.39 18.27
N ASN A 593 -28.68 11.65 17.48
CA ASN A 593 -28.76 10.19 17.37
C ASN A 593 -27.61 9.45 18.08
N VAL A 594 -26.83 10.14 18.93
CA VAL A 594 -25.73 9.55 19.70
C VAL A 594 -26.21 9.17 21.10
N SER A 595 -26.20 7.87 21.42
CA SER A 595 -26.43 7.42 22.79
C SER A 595 -25.18 7.62 23.65
N LEU A 596 -25.35 8.31 24.77
CA LEU A 596 -24.30 8.55 25.77
C LEU A 596 -24.58 7.80 27.10
N GLU A 597 -25.59 6.93 27.13
CA GLU A 597 -26.04 6.26 28.37
C GLU A 597 -24.94 5.44 29.05
N ASN A 598 -24.05 4.86 28.25
CA ASN A 598 -22.94 4.03 28.72
C ASN A 598 -21.64 4.81 28.93
N LEU A 599 -21.62 6.13 28.67
CA LEU A 599 -20.44 6.98 28.84
C LEU A 599 -20.54 7.76 30.15
N SER A 600 -19.89 7.27 31.20
CA SER A 600 -19.86 7.97 32.49
C SER A 600 -18.85 9.13 32.47
N VAL A 601 -19.09 10.15 33.29
CA VAL A 601 -18.17 11.31 33.42
C VAL A 601 -16.81 10.87 33.97
N ASP A 602 -16.79 9.82 34.79
CA ASP A 602 -15.55 9.27 35.38
C ASP A 602 -14.62 8.70 34.29
N MET A 603 -15.15 8.23 33.16
CA MET A 603 -14.34 7.76 32.02
C MET A 603 -13.49 8.86 31.38
N PHE A 604 -13.89 10.12 31.53
CA PHE A 604 -13.15 11.28 31.03
C PHE A 604 -12.40 12.03 32.14
N GLY A 605 -12.48 11.55 33.38
CA GLY A 605 -11.78 12.10 34.52
C GLY A 605 -10.31 11.70 34.52
N VAL A 606 -9.41 12.64 34.81
CA VAL A 606 -8.03 12.33 35.17
C VAL A 606 -8.03 11.94 36.64
N SER A 607 -7.80 10.65 36.94
CA SER A 607 -7.52 10.19 38.31
C SER A 607 -6.08 10.48 38.70
#